data_AF-A0A2N6C8X3-F1
#
_entry.id   AF-A0A2N6C8X3-F1
#
_cell.length_a   1.000
_cell.length_b   1.000
_cell.length_c   1.000
_cell.angle_alpha   90.00
_cell.angle_beta   90.00
_cell.angle_gamma   90.00
#
_symmetry.space_group_name_H-M   'P 1'
#
loop_
_entity.id
_entity.type
_entity.pdbx_description
1 polymer ?
#
loop_
_entity_poly.entity_id
_entity_poly.type
_entity_poly.pdbx_seq_one_letter_code
_entity_poly.pdbx_strand_id
1 'polypeptide(L)'
;MYGLKFVLFLLFLWVVPFNMCGCTATNTINTPSNTALINIPLLEKWSGDYPASELGRLPEEQQGLAAGYIGDTETFITVWRAFMPGEILPAVDFSKNIVVFTRNVQFYNRTSIFKVELQDGAAEIFAMETMSAMPIEEKVAMAMAVIPRKGVMSIEAGTEKIQVVDFK
;
A
#
# COMPACT_ATOMS: atom_id res chain seq x y z
N MET A 1 20.20 -75.24 21.14
CA MET A 1 19.71 -74.72 22.44
C MET A 1 18.29 -74.24 22.24
N TYR A 2 17.33 -74.96 22.82
CA TYR A 2 15.90 -74.64 22.78
C TYR A 2 15.53 -73.72 23.96
N GLY A 3 14.66 -72.73 23.71
CA GLY A 3 13.98 -71.93 24.74
C GLY A 3 12.90 -71.06 24.08
N LEU A 4 11.61 -71.44 24.09
CA LEU A 4 10.61 -71.17 25.14
C LEU A 4 10.29 -69.65 25.19
N LYS A 5 9.11 -69.11 24.83
CA LYS A 5 7.73 -69.46 25.21
C LYS A 5 6.71 -68.99 24.17
N PHE A 6 5.73 -69.86 23.98
CA PHE A 6 4.40 -69.65 23.40
C PHE A 6 3.47 -68.96 24.43
N VAL A 7 2.77 -67.90 24.04
CA VAL A 7 1.46 -67.42 24.58
C VAL A 7 0.86 -66.54 23.46
N LEU A 8 0.05 -67.02 22.52
CA LEU A 8 -1.39 -67.34 22.55
C LEU A 8 -2.27 -66.29 23.25
N PHE A 9 -2.89 -65.39 22.47
CA PHE A 9 -4.21 -64.72 22.69
C PHE A 9 -4.35 -63.61 21.63
N LEU A 10 -5.45 -63.32 20.94
CA LEU A 10 -6.74 -63.96 20.71
C LEU A 10 -7.37 -63.18 19.54
N LEU A 11 -8.06 -63.90 18.65
CA LEU A 11 -8.91 -63.36 17.58
C LEU A 11 -9.94 -62.37 18.13
N PHE A 12 -10.02 -61.16 17.58
CA PHE A 12 -11.29 -60.45 17.44
C PHE A 12 -11.37 -59.76 16.07
N LEU A 13 -11.95 -60.52 15.16
CA LEU A 13 -12.66 -60.08 13.98
C LEU A 13 -13.84 -59.23 14.49
N TRP A 14 -14.06 -58.00 13.97
CA TRP A 14 -15.37 -57.47 13.55
C TRP A 14 -15.38 -55.94 13.30
N VAL A 15 -16.02 -55.60 12.17
CA VAL A 15 -16.79 -54.38 11.87
C VAL A 15 -16.02 -53.11 11.50
N VAL A 16 -16.06 -52.85 10.19
CA VAL A 16 -15.87 -51.55 9.54
C VAL A 16 -17.03 -50.61 9.92
N PRO A 17 -16.76 -49.40 10.41
CA PRO A 17 -17.67 -48.27 10.25
C PRO A 17 -17.14 -47.34 9.17
N PHE A 18 -18.01 -47.08 8.19
CA PHE A 18 -17.99 -45.96 7.27
C PHE A 18 -17.40 -44.69 7.93
N ASN A 19 -16.22 -44.23 7.47
CA ASN A 19 -15.84 -42.84 7.68
C ASN A 19 -16.64 -42.00 6.69
N MET A 20 -17.73 -41.41 7.17
CA MET A 20 -18.45 -40.37 6.45
C MET A 20 -17.49 -39.23 6.14
N CYS A 21 -17.49 -38.83 4.88
CA CYS A 21 -16.88 -37.61 4.38
C CYS A 21 -17.52 -36.41 5.10
N GLY A 22 -16.86 -35.93 6.16
CA GLY A 22 -17.16 -34.65 6.77
C GLY A 22 -16.50 -33.55 5.94
N CYS A 23 -17.20 -33.06 4.92
CA CYS A 23 -16.90 -31.74 4.39
C CYS A 23 -17.15 -30.74 5.53
N THR A 24 -16.08 -30.37 6.23
CA THR A 24 -16.12 -29.20 7.11
C THR A 24 -16.23 -28.02 6.17
N ALA A 25 -17.47 -27.57 5.92
CA ALA A 25 -17.69 -26.30 5.28
C ALA A 25 -17.12 -25.23 6.22
N THR A 26 -15.92 -24.77 5.90
CA THR A 26 -15.37 -23.56 6.49
C THR A 26 -16.39 -22.47 6.21
N ASN A 27 -17.09 -22.01 7.25
CA ASN A 27 -17.89 -20.79 7.15
C ASN A 27 -16.90 -19.65 6.89
N THR A 28 -16.63 -19.38 5.62
CA THR A 28 -16.04 -18.12 5.20
C THR A 28 -17.04 -17.07 5.62
N ILE A 29 -16.74 -16.39 6.74
CA ILE A 29 -17.37 -15.13 7.09
C ILE A 29 -16.91 -14.14 6.02
N ASN A 30 -17.58 -14.18 4.87
CA ASN A 30 -17.66 -13.03 3.99
C ASN A 30 -18.58 -12.05 4.71
N THR A 31 -18.06 -11.37 5.74
CA THR A 31 -18.67 -10.12 6.16
C THR A 31 -18.41 -9.17 5.01
N PRO A 32 -19.41 -8.75 4.23
CA PRO A 32 -19.20 -7.64 3.33
C PRO A 32 -18.76 -6.47 4.20
N SER A 33 -17.54 -5.96 3.98
CA SER A 33 -17.11 -4.71 4.58
C SER A 33 -18.09 -3.64 4.08
N ASN A 34 -19.11 -3.35 4.88
CA ASN A 34 -20.04 -2.26 4.66
C ASN A 34 -19.41 -0.95 5.15
N THR A 35 -18.12 -0.77 4.86
CA THR A 35 -17.43 0.47 5.18
C THR A 35 -17.61 1.39 3.99
N ALA A 36 -18.32 2.48 4.26
CA ALA A 36 -18.58 3.49 3.26
C ALA A 36 -17.25 3.98 2.67
N LEU A 37 -17.17 3.99 1.34
CA LEU A 37 -16.09 4.62 0.62
C LEU A 37 -16.23 6.13 0.76
N ILE A 38 -15.18 6.79 1.26
CA ILE A 38 -15.18 8.22 1.55
C ILE A 38 -14.23 8.92 0.60
N ASN A 39 -14.73 9.90 -0.17
CA ASN A 39 -13.86 10.77 -0.95
C ASN A 39 -13.13 11.75 -0.01
N ILE A 40 -11.80 11.72 -0.03
CA ILE A 40 -10.96 12.60 0.77
C ILE A 40 -10.65 13.87 -0.02
N PRO A 41 -10.91 15.07 0.55
CA PRO A 41 -10.63 16.32 -0.16
C PRO A 41 -9.12 16.49 -0.40
N LEU A 42 -8.77 16.87 -1.62
CA LEU A 42 -7.43 17.32 -1.97
C LEU A 42 -7.33 18.80 -1.63
N LEU A 43 -6.55 19.14 -0.60
CA LEU A 43 -6.42 20.53 -0.12
C LEU A 43 -5.55 21.35 -1.07
N GLU A 44 -4.44 20.76 -1.51
CA GLU A 44 -3.51 21.30 -2.49
C GLU A 44 -2.98 20.16 -3.36
N LYS A 45 -2.60 20.45 -4.60
CA LYS A 45 -2.05 19.45 -5.52
C LYS A 45 -1.05 20.03 -6.52
N TRP A 46 -0.07 19.23 -6.88
CA TRP A 46 1.00 19.57 -7.80
C TRP A 46 1.35 18.39 -8.70
N SER A 47 1.87 18.68 -9.88
CA SER A 47 2.33 17.69 -10.86
C SER A 47 3.52 18.29 -11.59
N GLY A 48 4.55 17.47 -11.82
CA GLY A 48 5.79 17.94 -12.42
C GLY A 48 6.79 16.83 -12.66
N ASP A 49 7.98 17.26 -13.07
CA ASP A 49 9.12 16.38 -13.26
C ASP A 49 9.90 16.24 -11.95
N TYR A 50 10.20 15.00 -11.57
CA TYR A 50 11.07 14.70 -10.43
C TYR A 50 12.37 14.06 -10.94
N PRO A 51 13.56 14.58 -10.56
CA PRO A 51 14.83 14.01 -11.02
C PRO A 51 14.99 12.56 -10.56
N ALA A 52 15.33 11.65 -11.48
CA ALA A 52 15.52 10.23 -11.18
C ALA A 52 16.68 10.01 -10.19
N SER A 53 17.72 10.84 -10.27
CA SER A 53 18.86 10.84 -9.35
C SER A 53 18.50 11.24 -7.91
N GLU A 54 17.34 11.88 -7.70
CA GLU A 54 16.91 12.38 -6.39
C GLU A 54 15.85 11.49 -5.75
N LEU A 55 15.48 10.35 -6.37
CA LEU A 55 14.49 9.40 -5.82
C LEU A 55 14.85 8.91 -4.41
N GLY A 56 16.14 8.91 -4.06
CA GLY A 56 16.64 8.61 -2.72
C GLY A 56 16.20 9.60 -1.62
N ARG A 57 15.57 10.72 -1.97
CA ARG A 57 14.98 11.68 -1.01
C ARG A 57 13.57 11.30 -0.58
N LEU A 58 12.88 10.43 -1.33
CA LEU A 58 11.60 9.89 -0.91
C LEU A 58 11.80 9.02 0.34
N PRO A 59 10.75 8.82 1.15
CA PRO A 59 10.82 7.93 2.31
C PRO A 59 11.39 6.57 1.93
N GLU A 60 12.37 6.08 2.70
CA GLU A 60 13.25 4.95 2.34
C GLU A 60 12.49 3.71 1.87
N GLU A 61 11.46 3.31 2.62
CA GLU A 61 10.62 2.14 2.32
C GLU A 61 9.72 2.30 1.08
N GLN A 62 9.61 3.54 0.56
CA GLN A 62 8.68 3.91 -0.50
C GLN A 62 9.39 4.29 -1.81
N GLN A 63 10.73 4.33 -1.82
CA GLN A 63 11.53 4.78 -2.97
C GLN A 63 11.33 3.90 -4.21
N GLY A 64 11.01 2.61 -4.02
CA GLY A 64 10.71 1.67 -5.11
C GLY A 64 9.26 1.71 -5.61
N LEU A 65 8.37 2.39 -4.89
CA LEU A 65 6.92 2.29 -5.10
C LEU A 65 6.40 3.38 -6.03
N ALA A 66 5.29 3.09 -6.70
CA ALA A 66 4.60 4.02 -7.59
C ALA A 66 3.78 5.05 -6.82
N ALA A 67 3.42 4.78 -5.57
CA ALA A 67 2.69 5.69 -4.71
C ALA A 67 3.19 5.61 -3.27
N GLY A 68 2.93 6.66 -2.50
CA GLY A 68 3.38 6.76 -1.13
C GLY A 68 2.88 8.02 -0.43
N TYR A 69 3.43 8.29 0.75
CA TYR A 69 3.16 9.50 1.51
C TYR A 69 4.41 10.05 2.19
N ILE A 70 4.41 11.35 2.41
CA ILE A 70 5.34 12.09 3.25
C ILE A 70 4.58 12.52 4.49
N GLY A 71 5.11 12.14 5.66
CA GLY A 71 4.45 12.31 6.95
C GLY A 71 5.01 13.43 7.82
N ASP A 72 6.10 14.08 7.40
CA ASP A 72 6.81 15.06 8.20
C ASP A 72 7.39 16.21 7.37
N THR A 73 7.68 17.32 8.05
CA THR A 73 8.15 18.55 7.44
C THR A 73 9.55 18.42 6.84
N GLU A 74 10.46 17.68 7.48
CA GLU A 74 11.88 17.62 7.07
C GLU A 74 12.03 16.87 5.74
N THR A 75 11.33 15.74 5.63
CA THR A 75 11.23 14.97 4.38
C THR A 75 10.56 15.82 3.30
N PHE A 76 9.45 16.50 3.61
CA PHE A 76 8.73 17.31 2.62
C PHE A 76 9.59 18.45 2.06
N ILE A 77 10.34 19.16 2.90
CA ILE A 77 11.27 20.21 2.44
C ILE A 77 12.28 19.65 1.44
N THR A 78 12.82 18.47 1.76
CA THR A 78 13.88 17.84 0.97
C THR A 78 13.34 17.37 -0.38
N VAL A 79 12.16 16.76 -0.40
CA VAL A 79 11.47 16.34 -1.63
C VAL A 79 11.03 17.55 -2.45
N TRP A 80 10.43 18.56 -1.83
CA TRP A 80 9.90 19.75 -2.51
C TRP A 80 10.98 20.50 -3.27
N ARG A 81 12.16 20.69 -2.67
CA ARG A 81 13.28 21.40 -3.31
C ARG A 81 13.78 20.72 -4.59
N ALA A 82 13.69 19.39 -4.66
CA ALA A 82 14.02 18.64 -5.86
C ALA A 82 12.87 18.65 -6.88
N PHE A 83 11.62 18.61 -6.41
CA PHE A 83 10.43 18.53 -7.25
C PHE A 83 10.06 19.86 -7.91
N MET A 84 10.08 20.97 -7.16
CA MET A 84 9.67 22.30 -7.59
C MET A 84 10.80 23.30 -7.31
N PRO A 85 11.95 23.18 -8.02
CA PRO A 85 13.09 24.04 -7.76
C PRO A 85 12.75 25.51 -8.05
N GLY A 86 12.99 26.37 -7.07
CA GLY A 86 12.71 27.81 -7.16
C GLY A 86 11.30 28.22 -6.77
N GLU A 87 10.39 27.27 -6.53
CA GLU A 87 9.05 27.55 -6.04
C GLU A 87 9.02 27.73 -4.52
N ILE A 88 8.04 28.50 -4.04
CA ILE A 88 7.82 28.72 -2.61
C ILE A 88 7.39 27.39 -1.98
N LEU A 89 8.03 27.02 -0.86
CA LEU A 89 7.66 25.85 -0.08
C LEU A 89 6.22 25.99 0.48
N PRO A 90 5.31 25.05 0.18
CA PRO A 90 3.96 25.06 0.73
C PRO A 90 3.96 24.86 2.24
N ALA A 91 3.08 25.59 2.93
CA ALA A 91 2.92 25.49 4.38
C ALA A 91 1.95 24.34 4.71
N VAL A 92 2.49 23.14 4.95
CA VAL A 92 1.70 21.96 5.34
C VAL A 92 1.78 21.73 6.84
N ASP A 93 0.62 21.70 7.52
CA ASP A 93 0.50 21.27 8.92
C ASP A 93 0.47 19.74 9.00
N PHE A 94 1.64 19.11 9.18
CA PHE A 94 1.77 17.65 9.24
C PHE A 94 1.13 16.98 10.46
N SER A 95 0.69 17.76 11.46
CA SER A 95 -0.13 17.26 12.58
C SER A 95 -1.56 16.96 12.15
N LYS A 96 -2.05 17.62 11.09
CA LYS A 96 -3.42 17.47 10.57
C LYS A 96 -3.47 16.80 9.20
N ASN A 97 -2.39 16.92 8.43
CA ASN A 97 -2.33 16.52 7.04
C ASN A 97 -1.13 15.60 6.76
N ILE A 98 -1.19 14.92 5.63
CA ILE A 98 -0.06 14.24 4.99
C ILE A 98 0.00 14.63 3.52
N VAL A 99 1.16 14.47 2.91
CA VAL A 99 1.31 14.64 1.46
C VAL A 99 1.36 13.25 0.84
N VAL A 100 0.37 12.90 0.02
CA VAL A 100 0.44 11.69 -0.80
C VAL A 100 1.11 12.00 -2.12
N PHE A 101 1.78 11.01 -2.71
CA PHE A 101 2.39 11.14 -4.02
C PHE A 101 2.14 9.92 -4.90
N THR A 102 2.17 10.15 -6.21
CA THR A 102 2.29 9.10 -7.23
C THR A 102 3.42 9.46 -8.18
N ARG A 103 4.07 8.45 -8.74
CA ARG A 103 5.10 8.60 -9.78
C ARG A 103 5.06 7.45 -10.75
N ASN A 104 5.58 7.65 -11.95
CA ASN A 104 5.78 6.52 -12.84
C ASN A 104 7.01 5.70 -12.43
N VAL A 105 6.93 4.39 -12.65
CA VAL A 105 8.02 3.43 -12.36
C VAL A 105 8.52 2.70 -13.60
N GLN A 106 7.80 2.76 -14.72
CA GLN A 106 8.15 2.07 -15.97
C GLN A 106 8.38 3.03 -17.14
N PHE A 107 7.43 3.93 -17.38
CA PHE A 107 7.48 4.88 -18.50
C PHE A 107 7.21 6.28 -18.00
N TYR A 108 7.89 7.27 -18.58
CA TYR A 108 7.56 8.67 -18.36
C TYR A 108 6.21 8.99 -19.00
N ASN A 109 5.23 9.22 -18.14
CA ASN A 109 3.87 9.62 -18.48
C ASN A 109 3.43 10.71 -17.50
N ARG A 110 3.12 11.91 -17.99
CA ARG A 110 2.67 12.99 -17.11
C ARG A 110 1.48 12.52 -16.29
N THR A 111 1.57 12.69 -14.98
CA THR A 111 0.60 12.15 -14.02
C THR A 111 0.00 13.27 -13.18
N SER A 112 -1.29 13.21 -12.87
CA SER A 112 -1.95 14.12 -11.93
C SER A 112 -2.90 13.34 -11.04
N ILE A 113 -2.78 13.52 -9.73
CA ILE A 113 -3.78 13.03 -8.76
C ILE A 113 -5.06 13.83 -8.96
N PHE A 114 -6.19 13.13 -9.05
CA PHE A 114 -7.51 13.74 -9.22
C PHE A 114 -8.50 13.36 -8.13
N LYS A 115 -8.23 12.26 -7.40
CA LYS A 115 -9.10 11.78 -6.31
C LYS A 115 -8.30 10.92 -5.34
N VAL A 116 -8.68 10.94 -4.07
CA VAL A 116 -8.25 9.96 -3.06
C VAL A 116 -9.50 9.41 -2.39
N GLU A 117 -9.59 8.09 -2.27
CA GLU A 117 -10.70 7.44 -1.59
C GLU A 117 -10.19 6.70 -0.36
N LEU A 118 -10.91 6.83 0.76
CA LEU A 118 -10.62 6.15 2.00
C LEU A 118 -11.66 5.05 2.20
N GLN A 119 -11.18 3.82 2.38
CA GLN A 119 -11.98 2.67 2.73
C GLN A 119 -11.26 1.89 3.83
N ASP A 120 -11.93 1.62 4.95
CA ASP A 120 -11.36 0.85 6.07
C ASP A 120 -9.99 1.38 6.56
N GLY A 121 -9.80 2.69 6.52
CA GLY A 121 -8.53 3.33 6.90
C GLY A 121 -7.42 3.24 5.84
N ALA A 122 -7.68 2.64 4.69
CA ALA A 122 -6.77 2.58 3.55
C ALA A 122 -7.11 3.66 2.52
N ALA A 123 -6.15 4.53 2.23
CA ALA A 123 -6.29 5.56 1.22
C ALA A 123 -5.78 5.06 -0.13
N GLU A 124 -6.67 4.99 -1.11
CA GLU A 124 -6.35 4.71 -2.51
C GLU A 124 -6.22 6.01 -3.29
N ILE A 125 -5.10 6.17 -4.00
CA ILE A 125 -4.77 7.39 -4.75
C ILE A 125 -5.07 7.16 -6.23
N PHE A 126 -6.00 7.94 -6.77
CA PHE A 126 -6.34 7.90 -8.18
C PHE A 126 -5.62 9.02 -8.92
N ALA A 127 -4.74 8.60 -9.83
CA ALA A 127 -4.02 9.48 -10.73
C ALA A 127 -4.40 9.19 -12.19
N MET A 128 -4.40 10.23 -13.01
CA MET A 128 -4.57 10.14 -14.45
C MET A 128 -3.20 10.35 -15.11
N GLU A 129 -2.84 9.47 -16.03
CA GLU A 129 -1.59 9.52 -16.78
C GLU A 129 -1.81 9.80 -18.27
N THR A 130 -0.86 10.48 -18.90
CA THR A 130 -0.78 10.51 -20.37
C THR A 130 -0.32 9.16 -20.92
N MET A 131 -0.70 8.79 -22.14
CA MET A 131 -0.27 7.54 -22.77
C MET A 131 0.91 7.77 -23.74
N SER A 132 2.01 8.35 -23.23
CA SER A 132 3.17 8.71 -24.06
C SER A 132 4.19 7.58 -24.18
N ALA A 133 4.31 6.74 -23.14
CA ALA A 133 5.17 5.57 -23.08
C ALA A 133 6.66 5.86 -23.38
N MET A 134 7.15 7.04 -22.98
CA MET A 134 8.57 7.39 -23.14
C MET A 134 9.40 6.62 -22.10
N PRO A 135 10.63 6.18 -22.43
CA PRO A 135 11.51 5.60 -21.43
C PRO A 135 11.86 6.63 -20.34
N ILE A 136 12.05 6.16 -19.11
CA ILE A 136 12.57 6.97 -18.02
C ILE A 136 14.09 7.06 -18.18
N GLU A 137 14.61 8.28 -18.30
CA GLU A 137 16.05 8.55 -18.35
C GLU A 137 16.45 9.39 -17.13
N GLU A 138 16.37 10.72 -17.23
CA GLU A 138 16.85 11.64 -16.20
C GLU A 138 15.79 12.00 -15.16
N LYS A 139 14.52 11.77 -15.47
CA LYS A 139 13.37 12.26 -14.68
C LYS A 139 12.16 11.34 -14.80
N VAL A 140 11.34 11.35 -13.77
CA VAL A 140 10.02 10.70 -13.73
C VAL A 140 8.93 11.77 -13.63
N ALA A 141 7.72 11.50 -14.11
CA ALA A 141 6.60 12.35 -13.74
C ALA A 141 6.14 11.97 -12.33
N MET A 142 5.90 12.98 -11.49
CA MET A 142 5.40 12.82 -10.14
C MET A 142 4.25 13.79 -9.90
N ALA A 143 3.26 13.34 -9.14
CA ALA A 143 2.21 14.19 -8.61
C ALA A 143 2.18 14.08 -7.08
N MET A 144 1.87 15.19 -6.43
CA MET A 144 1.70 15.27 -4.98
C MET A 144 0.36 15.92 -4.65
N ALA A 145 -0.27 15.51 -3.55
CA ALA A 145 -1.46 16.15 -3.02
C ALA A 145 -1.46 16.15 -1.49
N VAL A 146 -1.93 17.26 -0.90
CA VAL A 146 -2.16 17.35 0.55
C VAL A 146 -3.55 16.78 0.84
N ILE A 147 -3.60 15.83 1.78
CA ILE A 147 -4.86 15.27 2.28
C ILE A 147 -4.92 15.34 3.81
N PRO A 148 -6.13 15.42 4.40
CA PRO A 148 -6.31 15.22 5.83
C PRO A 148 -5.75 13.86 6.29
N ARG A 149 -4.97 13.86 7.37
CA ARG A 149 -4.41 12.64 7.99
C ARG A 149 -5.49 11.82 8.71
N LYS A 150 -6.52 12.48 9.24
CA LYS A 150 -7.54 11.86 10.09
C LYS A 150 -8.19 10.67 9.39
N GLY A 151 -8.08 9.49 10.02
CA GLY A 151 -8.68 8.26 9.52
C GLY A 151 -7.82 7.51 8.49
N VAL A 152 -6.71 8.08 8.03
CA VAL A 152 -5.75 7.38 7.17
C VAL A 152 -4.80 6.56 8.02
N MET A 153 -4.92 5.24 7.94
CA MET A 153 -4.05 4.27 8.60
C MET A 153 -3.00 3.71 7.65
N SER A 154 -3.28 3.71 6.35
CA SER A 154 -2.41 3.16 5.32
C SER A 154 -2.66 3.77 3.95
N ILE A 155 -1.69 3.67 3.06
CA ILE A 155 -1.77 4.06 1.65
C ILE A 155 -1.69 2.81 0.78
N GLU A 156 -2.62 2.66 -0.16
CA GLU A 156 -2.54 1.64 -1.19
C GLU A 156 -1.57 2.10 -2.29
N ALA A 157 -0.54 1.32 -2.55
CA ALA A 157 0.53 1.57 -3.51
C ALA A 157 0.60 0.42 -4.53
N GLY A 158 -0.44 0.29 -5.35
CA GLY A 158 -0.58 -0.82 -6.28
C GLY A 158 -0.95 -2.11 -5.54
N THR A 159 -0.05 -3.10 -5.54
CA THR A 159 -0.23 -4.35 -4.78
C THR A 159 0.31 -4.27 -3.35
N GLU A 160 0.97 -3.18 -3.00
CA GLU A 160 1.56 -2.95 -1.69
C GLU A 160 0.73 -2.00 -0.86
N LYS A 161 0.88 -2.12 0.47
CA LYS A 161 0.16 -1.30 1.43
C LYS A 161 1.13 -0.72 2.44
N ILE A 162 1.24 0.60 2.45
CA ILE A 162 2.20 1.34 3.28
C ILE A 162 1.48 1.80 4.55
N GLN A 163 1.96 1.42 5.72
CA GLN A 163 1.37 1.87 6.98
C GLN A 163 1.70 3.35 7.21
N VAL A 164 0.70 4.14 7.59
CA VAL A 164 0.92 5.51 8.03
C VAL A 164 1.35 5.47 9.49
N VAL A 165 2.63 5.72 9.73
CA VAL A 165 3.17 5.78 11.09
C VAL A 165 2.70 7.06 11.76
N ASP A 166 2.05 6.91 12.91
CA ASP A 166 1.74 8.02 13.81
C ASP A 166 3.03 8.50 14.47
N PHE A 167 3.37 9.77 14.25
CA PHE A 167 4.39 10.44 15.05
C PHE A 167 3.72 10.82 16.38
N LYS A 168 4.12 10.13 17.46
CA LYS A 168 3.74 10.47 18.84
C LYS A 168 4.30 11.82 19.27
#